data_AF-A0A1H3JGC0-F1
#
_entry.id   AF-A0A1H3JGC0-F1
#
_cell.length_a   1.000
_cell.length_b   1.000
_cell.length_c   1.000
_cell.angle_alpha   90.00
_cell.angle_beta   90.00
_cell.angle_gamma   90.00
#
_symmetry.space_group_name_H-M   'P 1'
#
loop_
_entity.id
_entity.type
_entity.pdbx_description
1 polymer ?
#
loop_
_entity_poly.entity_id
_entity_poly.type
_entity_poly.pdbx_seq_one_letter_code
_entity_poly.pdbx_strand_id
1 'polypeptide(L)' 'MREFTLRADDTGTLELVCERADKEAPAPSIRSFAERDEFGLLIDDLTPGEQVVLFVNDTTSEE' A
#
# COMPACT_ATOMS: atom_id res chain seq x y z
N MET A 1 6.05 16.27 -2.28
CA MET A 1 5.28 15.03 -2.54
C MET A 1 5.85 14.40 -3.81
N ARG A 2 6.13 13.10 -3.82
CA ARG A 2 6.59 12.39 -5.02
C ARG A 2 5.45 11.50 -5.47
N GLU A 3 5.04 11.64 -6.73
CA GLU A 3 3.95 10.86 -7.30
C GLU A 3 4.51 9.60 -7.96
N PHE A 4 3.76 8.51 -7.84
CA PHE A 4 4.03 7.24 -8.51
C PHE A 4 2.72 6.78 -9.15
N THR A 5 2.79 6.34 -10.40
CA THR A 5 1.63 5.79 -11.11
C THR A 5 1.70 4.28 -11.08
N LEU A 6 0.64 3.64 -10.60
CA LEU A 6 0.50 2.19 -10.57
C LEU A 6 -0.54 1.75 -11.60
N ARG A 7 -0.32 0.61 -12.22
CA ARG A 7 -1.27 -0.03 -13.12
C ARG A 7 -1.80 -1.28 -12.45
N ALA A 8 -3.11 -1.48 -12.54
CA ALA A 8 -3.70 -2.75 -12.15
C ALA A 8 -3.14 -3.87 -13.02
N ASP A 9 -3.06 -5.06 -12.44
CA ASP A 9 -2.72 -6.27 -13.17
C ASP A 9 -3.82 -6.64 -14.20
N ASP A 10 -3.59 -7.74 -14.92
CA ASP A 10 -4.49 -8.22 -15.96
C ASP A 10 -5.88 -8.65 -15.44
N THR A 11 -6.03 -8.82 -14.12
CA THR A 11 -7.31 -9.09 -13.45
C THR A 11 -8.03 -7.82 -13.03
N GLY A 12 -7.41 -6.66 -13.19
CA GLY A 12 -7.92 -5.38 -12.69
C GLY A 12 -7.64 -5.16 -11.20
N THR A 13 -6.63 -5.84 -10.64
CA THR A 13 -6.27 -5.77 -9.22
C THR A 13 -4.97 -5.00 -9.00
N LEU A 14 -4.90 -4.20 -7.93
CA LEU A 14 -3.66 -3.61 -7.42
C LEU A 14 -3.31 -4.30 -6.11
N GLU A 15 -2.17 -5.00 -6.07
CA GLU A 15 -1.63 -5.56 -4.84
C GLU A 15 -0.59 -4.61 -4.22
N LEU A 16 -0.84 -4.21 -2.96
CA LEU A 16 0.07 -3.39 -2.18
C LEU A 16 0.56 -4.20 -0.99
N VAL A 17 1.84 -4.56 -0.99
CA VAL A 17 2.46 -5.32 0.10
C VAL A 17 3.32 -4.38 0.91
N CYS A 18 3.11 -4.35 2.23
CA CYS A 18 3.88 -3.53 3.15
C CYS A 18 4.62 -4.41 4.15
N GLU A 19 5.92 -4.19 4.33
CA GLU A 19 6.69 -4.78 5.43
C GLU A 19 6.98 -3.74 6.50
N ARG A 20 6.73 -4.12 7.75
CA ARG A 20 7.02 -3.31 8.93
C ARG A 20 8.39 -3.66 9.49
N ALA A 21 9.08 -2.67 10.05
CA ALA A 21 10.35 -2.90 10.73
C ALA A 21 10.18 -3.70 12.04
N ASP A 22 9.08 -3.48 12.77
CA ASP A 22 8.76 -4.23 13.99
C ASP A 22 7.95 -5.48 13.65
N LYS A 23 8.60 -6.64 13.78
CA LYS A 23 8.02 -7.96 13.46
C LYS A 23 7.15 -8.53 14.57
N GLU A 24 7.22 -7.96 15.77
CA GLU A 24 6.46 -8.41 16.95
C GLU A 24 5.22 -7.56 17.20
N ALA A 25 5.12 -6.39 16.54
CA ALA A 25 3.94 -5.54 16.61
C ALA A 25 2.67 -6.25 16.07
N PRO A 26 1.50 -5.99 16.68
CA PRO A 26 0.23 -6.57 16.22
C PRO A 26 -0.09 -6.11 14.80
N ALA A 27 -0.85 -6.92 14.05
CA ALA A 27 -1.26 -6.56 12.69
C ALA A 27 -1.96 -5.19 12.65
N PRO A 28 -1.60 -4.30 11.71
CA PRO A 28 -2.23 -2.99 11.62
C PRO A 28 -3.66 -3.11 11.08
N SER A 29 -4.48 -2.10 11.38
CA SER A 29 -5.84 -2.00 10.84
C SER A 29 -5.82 -1.27 9.50
N ILE A 30 -6.42 -1.87 8.47
CA ILE A 30 -6.50 -1.27 7.13
C ILE A 30 -7.95 -0.86 6.85
N ARG A 31 -8.16 0.42 6.52
CA ARG A 31 -9.47 0.97 6.13
C ARG A 31 -9.40 1.60 4.75
N SER A 32 -10.45 1.42 3.96
CA SER A 32 -10.58 2.09 2.66
C SER A 32 -11.49 3.32 2.76
N PHE A 33 -11.27 4.27 1.86
CA PHE A 33 -12.18 5.38 1.61
C PHE A 33 -12.28 5.66 0.12
N ALA A 34 -13.40 6.27 -0.28
CA ALA A 34 -13.61 6.78 -1.63
C ALA A 34 -14.39 8.09 -1.53
N GLU A 35 -13.84 9.17 -2.08
CA GLU A 35 -14.45 10.49 -2.11
C GLU A 35 -14.33 11.10 -3.51
N ARG A 36 -15.49 11.43 -4.11
CA ARG A 36 -15.60 12.00 -5.47
C ARG A 36 -14.84 11.16 -6.51
N ASP A 37 -13.60 11.54 -6.81
CA ASP A 37 -12.74 10.97 -7.86
C ASP A 37 -11.46 10.35 -7.28
N GLU A 38 -11.34 10.28 -5.95
CA GLU A 38 -10.18 9.75 -5.25
C GLU A 38 -10.59 8.58 -4.36
N PHE A 39 -9.71 7.59 -4.24
CA PHE A 39 -9.85 6.49 -3.29
C PHE A 39 -8.48 6.18 -2.68
N GLY A 40 -8.49 5.59 -1.49
CA GLY A 40 -7.26 5.28 -0.80
C GLY A 40 -7.43 4.28 0.34
N LEU A 41 -6.30 3.91 0.91
CA LEU A 41 -6.19 3.05 2.08
C LEU A 41 -5.52 3.85 3.21
N LEU A 42 -6.07 3.71 4.42
CA LEU A 42 -5.50 4.18 5.66
C LEU A 42 -5.00 2.96 6.44
N ILE A 43 -3.79 3.08 6.99
CA ILE A 43 -3.19 2.06 7.86
C ILE A 43 -3.09 2.68 9.26
N ASP A 44 -3.89 2.18 10.19
CA ASP A 44 -3.90 2.59 11.58
C ASP A 44 -3.05 1.65 12.46
N ASP A 45 -2.90 2.00 13.74
CA ASP A 45 -2.16 1.22 14.75
C ASP A 45 -0.65 1.04 14.47
N LEU A 46 -0.07 1.98 13.72
CA LEU A 46 1.37 2.13 13.58
C LEU A 46 1.96 2.96 14.73
N THR A 47 3.19 2.64 15.14
CA THR A 47 3.91 3.47 16.11
C THR A 47 4.24 4.83 15.47
N PRO A 48 4.17 5.96 16.20
CA PRO A 48 4.59 7.24 15.65
C PRO A 48 6.03 7.20 15.13
N GLY A 49 6.22 7.49 13.84
CA GLY A 49 7.53 7.44 13.17
C GLY A 49 7.96 6.05 12.71
N GLU A 50 7.10 5.03 12.82
CA GLU A 50 7.39 3.70 12.31
C GLU A 50 7.64 3.70 10.80
N GLN A 51 8.75 3.09 10.39
CA GLN A 51 9.09 2.95 8.98
C GLN A 51 8.45 1.70 8.40
N VAL A 52 7.74 1.89 7.28
CA VAL A 52 7.12 0.81 6.50
C VAL A 52 7.69 0.85 5.08
N VAL A 53 8.00 -0.31 4.53
CA VAL A 53 8.48 -0.46 3.16
C VAL A 53 7.32 -0.94 2.29
N LEU A 54 6.96 -0.13 1.28
CA LEU A 54 5.96 -0.49 0.28
C LEU A 54 6.64 -1.25 -0.87
N PHE A 55 6.16 -2.46 -1.14
CA PHE A 55 6.47 -3.23 -2.32
C PHE A 55 5.34 -3.05 -3.33
N VAL A 56 5.71 -2.54 -4.49
CA VAL A 56 4.84 -2.43 -5.65
C VAL A 56 5.32 -3.44 -6.65
N ASN A 57 4.47 -4.39 -7.01
CA ASN A 57 4.72 -5.26 -8.14
C ASN A 57 4.14 -4.59 -9.39
N ASP A 58 5.00 -4.04 -10.24
CA ASP A 58 4.58 -3.51 -11.53
C ASP A 58 4.56 -4.68 -12.53
N THR A 59 3.37 -5.13 -12.90
CA THR A 59 3.20 -6.23 -13.84
C THR A 59 3.61 -5.88 -15.27
N THR A 60 4.15 -4.67 -15.54
CA THR A 60 4.68 -4.29 -16.85
C THR A 60 6.12 -4.71 -17.13
N SER A 61 6.80 -5.39 -16.20
CA SER A 61 8.13 -5.96 -16.47
C SER A 61 8.05 -7.40 -17.00
N GLU A 62 7.61 -7.56 -18.25
CA GLU A 62 8.06 -8.67 -19.11
C GLU A 62 9.24 -8.15 -19.96
N GLU A 63 10.48 -8.40 -19.50
CA GLU A 63 11.67 -8.57 -20.35
C GLU A 63 12.64 -9.60 -19.72
#